data_AF-A0A662R223-F1
#
_entry.id   AF-A0A662R223-F1
#
_cell.length_a   1.000
_cell.length_b   1.000
_cell.length_c   1.000
_cell.angle_alpha   90.00
_cell.angle_beta   90.00
_cell.angle_gamma   90.00
#
_symmetry.space_group_name_H-M   'P 1'
#
loop_
_entity.id
_entity.type
_entity.pdbx_description
1 polymer ?
#
loop_
_entity_poly.entity_id
_entity_poly.type
_entity_poly.pdbx_seq_one_letter_code
_entity_poly.pdbx_strand_id
1 'polypeptide(L)'
;TTREWVEHTKKGYVVRLGTGHARFNDNGTDCYRAARKIESTISVQDNHLSCAVNGGIPPLTYSWTSDRSGLIGDASSFEMELPQGTHNITLVITDASGSSTENAVTVQVT
;
A
#
# COMPACT_ATOMS: atom_id res chain seq x y z
N THR A 1 -20.37 -9.19 -34.04
CA THR A 1 -19.35 -8.35 -34.70
C THR A 1 -18.12 -8.36 -33.83
N THR A 2 -17.04 -8.84 -34.43
CA THR A 2 -15.75 -9.22 -33.84
C THR A 2 -15.12 -8.04 -33.10
N ARG A 3 -14.92 -8.18 -31.78
CA ARG A 3 -13.99 -7.31 -31.05
C ARG A 3 -12.59 -7.79 -31.41
N GLU A 4 -12.00 -7.14 -32.40
CA GLU A 4 -10.61 -7.38 -32.77
C GLU A 4 -9.70 -7.03 -31.59
N TRP A 5 -8.83 -7.98 -31.28
CA TRP A 5 -7.81 -7.86 -30.24
C TRP A 5 -6.66 -7.04 -30.80
N VAL A 6 -6.22 -6.03 -30.07
CA VAL A 6 -4.95 -5.37 -30.35
C VAL A 6 -4.00 -5.70 -29.21
N GLU A 7 -3.15 -6.69 -29.44
CA GLU A 7 -2.06 -7.04 -28.54
C GLU A 7 -0.98 -5.96 -28.67
N HIS A 8 -0.94 -5.01 -27.74
CA HIS A 8 0.17 -4.05 -27.64
C HIS A 8 1.15 -4.52 -26.57
N THR A 9 1.90 -5.57 -26.89
CA THR A 9 3.19 -5.79 -26.27
C THR A 9 4.15 -4.73 -26.80
N LYS A 10 4.48 -3.71 -25.99
CA LYS A 10 5.84 -3.20 -26.08
C LYS A 10 6.74 -4.40 -25.79
N LYS A 11 7.41 -4.90 -26.83
CA LYS A 11 8.26 -6.09 -26.77
C LYS A 11 9.15 -6.01 -25.53
N GLY A 12 8.92 -6.87 -24.53
CA GLY A 12 9.69 -6.92 -23.27
C GLY A 12 8.98 -6.48 -21.98
N TYR A 13 7.73 -5.98 -22.02
CA TYR A 13 6.96 -5.67 -20.79
C TYR A 13 5.71 -6.55 -20.69
N VAL A 14 5.80 -7.66 -19.95
CA VAL A 14 4.63 -8.44 -19.53
C VAL A 14 4.29 -8.02 -18.12
N VAL A 15 3.33 -7.11 -17.97
CA VAL A 15 2.73 -6.88 -16.65
C VAL A 15 1.66 -7.95 -16.46
N ARG A 16 1.92 -8.89 -15.55
CA ARG A 16 0.88 -9.79 -15.04
C ARG A 16 -0.10 -8.95 -14.23
N LEU A 17 -1.11 -8.42 -14.91
CA LEU A 17 -2.33 -7.98 -14.25
C LEU A 17 -2.98 -9.24 -13.67
N GLY A 18 -3.58 -9.15 -12.48
CA GLY A 18 -4.47 -10.21 -11.98
C GLY A 18 -5.65 -10.44 -12.93
N THR A 19 -6.80 -10.87 -12.41
CA THR A 19 -7.98 -11.22 -13.21
C THR A 19 -8.74 -10.04 -13.86
N GLY A 20 -8.09 -8.89 -14.08
CA GLY A 20 -8.71 -7.66 -14.59
C GLY A 20 -8.03 -7.06 -15.82
N HIS A 21 -8.77 -6.22 -16.57
CA HIS A 21 -8.26 -5.47 -17.73
C HIS A 21 -7.88 -4.03 -17.33
N ALA A 22 -6.76 -3.51 -17.84
CA ALA A 22 -6.37 -2.11 -17.69
C ALA A 22 -6.44 -1.38 -19.05
N ARG A 23 -6.81 -0.10 -19.04
CA ARG A 23 -6.81 0.74 -20.25
C ARG A 23 -5.54 1.59 -20.25
N PHE A 24 -4.79 1.58 -21.34
CA PHE A 24 -3.59 2.41 -21.50
C PHE A 24 -3.95 3.63 -22.36
N ASN A 25 -3.28 4.76 -22.12
CA ASN A 25 -3.32 5.90 -23.06
C ASN A 25 -2.34 5.67 -24.23
N ASP A 26 -2.39 6.55 -25.23
CA ASP A 26 -1.58 6.47 -26.46
C ASP A 26 -0.06 6.45 -26.21
N ASN A 27 0.39 6.93 -25.05
CA ASN A 27 1.81 6.93 -24.65
C ASN A 27 2.24 5.62 -23.95
N GLY A 28 1.39 4.60 -23.93
CA GLY A 28 1.63 3.35 -23.20
C GLY A 28 1.65 3.53 -21.68
N THR A 29 1.18 4.68 -21.18
CA THR A 29 0.95 4.88 -19.76
C THR A 29 -0.41 4.26 -19.45
N ASP A 30 -0.38 3.24 -18.60
CA ASP A 30 -1.61 2.68 -18.04
C ASP A 30 -2.38 3.83 -17.36
N CYS A 31 -3.67 4.01 -17.66
CA CYS A 31 -4.51 4.93 -16.88
C CYS A 31 -4.54 4.52 -15.39
N TYR A 32 -4.08 3.32 -15.09
CA TYR A 32 -3.91 2.74 -13.78
C TYR A 32 -2.53 2.99 -13.12
N ARG A 33 -1.51 3.52 -13.82
CA ARG A 33 -0.19 3.74 -13.19
C ARG A 33 -0.26 4.74 -12.03
N ALA A 34 -1.19 5.71 -12.11
CA ALA A 34 -1.53 6.58 -11.00
C ALA A 34 -2.35 5.86 -9.90
N ALA A 35 -3.23 4.95 -10.28
CA ALA A 35 -4.06 4.18 -9.34
C ALA A 35 -3.27 3.11 -8.55
N ARG A 36 -2.13 2.63 -9.04
CA ARG A 36 -1.24 1.70 -8.32
C ARG A 36 -0.34 2.36 -7.28
N LYS A 37 -0.09 3.66 -7.40
CA LYS A 37 0.79 4.32 -6.44
C LYS A 37 0.04 4.38 -5.11
N ILE A 38 0.59 3.72 -4.10
CA ILE A 38 0.08 3.81 -2.74
C ILE A 38 0.84 4.94 -2.05
N GLU A 39 0.14 6.01 -1.75
CA GLU A 39 0.64 7.07 -0.88
C GLU A 39 -0.02 6.91 0.48
N SER A 40 0.76 7.04 1.54
CA SER A 40 0.25 6.86 2.90
C SER A 40 0.82 7.90 3.86
N THR A 41 0.02 8.23 4.87
CA THR A 41 0.44 9.04 6.01
C THR A 41 0.10 8.32 7.29
N ILE A 42 0.97 8.41 8.29
CA ILE A 42 0.74 7.87 9.64
C ILE A 42 0.29 9.02 10.56
N SER A 43 -0.68 8.74 11.42
CA SER A 43 -1.14 9.64 12.48
C SER A 43 -1.11 8.90 13.82
N VAL A 44 -0.56 9.56 14.82
CA VAL A 44 -0.42 9.06 16.19
C VAL A 44 -1.17 10.01 17.12
N GLN A 45 -2.12 9.48 17.89
CA GLN A 45 -2.81 10.23 18.94
C GLN A 45 -2.85 9.35 20.19
N ASP A 46 -2.23 9.82 21.26
CA ASP A 46 -2.05 9.03 22.49
C ASP A 46 -1.52 7.62 22.19
N ASN A 47 -2.33 6.60 22.47
CA ASN A 47 -2.02 5.20 22.25
C ASN A 47 -2.72 4.61 21.01
N HIS A 48 -3.08 5.46 20.06
CA HIS A 48 -3.83 5.08 18.87
C HIS A 48 -3.04 5.42 17.59
N LEU A 49 -2.89 4.41 16.74
CA LEU A 49 -2.29 4.53 15.42
C LEU A 49 -3.36 4.49 14.36
N SER A 50 -3.24 5.38 13.37
CA SER A 50 -4.08 5.35 12.18
C SER A 50 -3.27 5.75 10.96
N CYS A 51 -3.75 5.36 9.78
CA CYS A 51 -3.21 5.83 8.52
C CYS A 51 -4.30 6.31 7.57
N ALA A 52 -3.93 7.27 6.73
CA ALA A 52 -4.68 7.60 5.53
C ALA A 52 -3.93 7.04 4.33
N VAL A 53 -4.68 6.52 3.36
CA VAL A 53 -4.13 5.91 2.14
C VAL A 53 -4.80 6.52 0.93
N ASN A 54 -4.01 6.88 -0.07
CA ASN A 54 -4.47 7.30 -1.38
C ASN A 54 -3.90 6.37 -2.46
N GLY A 55 -4.74 5.99 -3.41
CA GLY A 55 -4.42 5.01 -4.45
C GLY A 55 -4.38 3.58 -3.92
N GLY A 56 -3.66 2.72 -4.64
CA GLY A 56 -3.68 1.28 -4.44
C GLY A 56 -4.94 0.61 -5.00
N ILE A 57 -4.89 -0.71 -5.06
CA ILE A 57 -5.92 -1.58 -5.59
C ILE A 57 -6.56 -2.36 -4.45
N PRO A 58 -7.81 -2.07 -4.06
CA PRO A 58 -8.48 -2.83 -3.03
C PRO A 58 -8.63 -4.33 -3.37
N PRO A 59 -8.65 -5.23 -2.36
CA PRO A 59 -8.44 -4.93 -0.95
C PRO A 59 -6.99 -4.56 -0.63
N LEU A 60 -6.82 -3.65 0.33
CA LEU A 60 -5.51 -3.31 0.89
C LEU A 60 -5.27 -4.12 2.17
N THR A 61 -4.03 -4.54 2.39
CA THR A 61 -3.57 -5.17 3.62
C THR A 61 -2.57 -4.28 4.32
N TYR A 62 -2.62 -4.23 5.65
CA TYR A 62 -1.77 -3.40 6.48
C TYR A 62 -0.90 -4.28 7.38
N SER A 63 0.32 -3.83 7.65
CA SER A 63 1.21 -4.47 8.63
C SER A 63 1.98 -3.38 9.35
N TRP A 64 1.74 -3.29 10.66
CA TRP A 64 2.41 -2.35 11.55
C TRP A 64 3.39 -3.10 12.41
N THR A 65 4.66 -2.71 12.37
CA THR A 65 5.71 -3.31 13.19
C THR A 65 6.40 -2.25 14.04
N SER A 66 6.74 -2.61 15.27
CA SER A 66 7.72 -1.89 16.08
C SER A 66 9.06 -2.60 16.00
N ASP A 67 10.13 -1.82 15.92
CA ASP A 67 11.51 -2.25 16.11
C ASP A 67 11.77 -3.03 17.41
N ARG A 68 10.93 -2.85 18.44
CA ARG A 68 11.07 -3.48 19.76
C ARG A 68 10.05 -4.56 20.05
N SER A 69 8.82 -4.42 19.54
CA SER A 69 7.71 -5.32 19.85
C SER A 69 7.31 -6.26 18.71
N GLY A 70 7.89 -6.09 17.51
CA GLY A 70 7.49 -6.87 16.34
C GLY A 70 6.15 -6.41 15.77
N LEU A 71 5.33 -7.33 15.26
CA LEU A 71 4.01 -7.02 14.71
C LEU A 71 3.05 -6.52 15.81
N ILE A 72 2.47 -5.35 15.59
CA ILE A 72 1.60 -4.67 16.56
C ILE A 72 0.19 -4.42 16.03
N GLY A 73 -0.05 -4.56 14.72
CA GLY A 73 -1.38 -4.41 14.15
C GLY A 73 -1.42 -4.67 12.64
N ASP A 74 -2.64 -4.89 12.13
CA ASP A 74 -2.94 -5.23 10.74
C ASP A 74 -4.14 -4.45 10.15
N ALA A 75 -4.62 -3.44 10.89
CA ALA A 75 -5.72 -2.57 10.50
C ALA A 75 -5.24 -1.18 10.09
N SER A 76 -6.09 -0.41 9.41
CA SER A 76 -5.83 1.00 9.09
C SER A 76 -5.89 1.92 10.32
N SER A 77 -6.48 1.45 11.42
CA SER A 77 -6.65 2.19 12.67
C SER A 77 -6.82 1.22 13.84
N PHE A 78 -6.06 1.40 14.92
CA PHE A 78 -6.13 0.55 16.11
C PHE A 78 -5.46 1.21 17.32
N GLU A 79 -5.85 0.79 18.52
CA GLU A 79 -5.11 1.08 19.75
C GLU A 79 -3.91 0.13 19.83
N MET A 80 -2.72 0.68 20.06
CA MET A 80 -1.50 -0.10 20.23
C MET A 80 -1.24 -0.37 21.71
N GLU A 81 -0.41 -1.35 22.07
CA GLU A 81 0.11 -1.48 23.44
C GLU A 81 1.60 -1.73 23.34
N LEU A 82 2.40 -0.78 23.82
CA LEU A 82 3.86 -0.80 23.68
C LEU A 82 4.53 -0.60 25.03
N PRO A 83 5.67 -1.27 25.28
CA PRO A 83 6.52 -0.97 26.43
C PRO A 83 6.94 0.50 26.48
N GLN A 84 7.28 0.99 27.67
CA GLN A 84 7.82 2.33 27.82
C GLN A 84 9.13 2.50 27.03
N GLY A 85 9.28 3.65 26.38
CA GLY A 85 10.47 4.03 25.63
C GLY A 85 10.16 4.53 24.22
N THR A 86 11.23 4.75 23.46
CA THR A 86 11.13 5.13 22.05
C THR A 86 10.98 3.89 21.18
N HIS A 87 10.01 3.94 20.27
CA HIS A 87 9.73 2.94 19.25
C HIS A 87 9.82 3.59 17.87
N ASN A 88 10.42 2.88 16.90
CA ASN A 88 10.26 3.19 15.49
C ASN A 88 9.19 2.26 14.92
N ILE A 89 8.08 2.85 14.50
CA ILE A 89 6.92 2.12 13.98
C ILE A 89 6.95 2.18 12.46
N THR A 90 6.97 1.01 11.81
CA THR A 90 6.93 0.86 10.36
C THR A 90 5.56 0.35 9.92
N LEU A 91 4.95 1.04 8.97
CA LEU A 91 3.74 0.63 8.26
C LEU A 91 4.11 0.14 6.88
N VAL A 92 3.70 -1.08 6.55
CA VAL A 92 3.69 -1.60 5.18
C VAL A 92 2.24 -1.77 4.73
N ILE A 93 1.88 -1.15 3.61
CA ILE A 93 0.58 -1.35 2.95
C ILE A 93 0.82 -2.06 1.63
N THR A 94 0.07 -3.14 1.39
CA THR A 94 0.12 -3.91 0.14
C THR A 94 -1.26 -3.93 -0.50
N ASP A 95 -1.31 -3.75 -1.81
CA ASP A 95 -2.55 -3.84 -2.58
C ASP A 95 -2.79 -5.22 -3.20
N ALA A 96 -3.97 -5.42 -3.80
CA ALA A 96 -4.36 -6.69 -4.40
C ALA A 96 -3.50 -7.13 -5.62
N SER A 97 -2.68 -6.24 -6.19
CA SER A 97 -1.69 -6.61 -7.21
C SER A 97 -0.33 -7.03 -6.64
N GLY A 98 -0.15 -6.90 -5.33
CA GLY A 98 1.12 -7.12 -4.64
C GLY A 98 2.05 -5.91 -4.67
N SER A 99 1.57 -4.72 -5.07
CA SER A 99 2.36 -3.48 -4.95
C SER A 99 2.33 -3.02 -3.50
N SER A 100 3.46 -2.55 -2.96
CA SER A 100 3.54 -2.08 -1.58
C SER A 100 4.18 -0.71 -1.44
N THR A 101 3.85 -0.05 -0.33
CA THR A 101 4.52 1.17 0.14
C THR A 101 4.88 1.00 1.62
N GLU A 102 5.92 1.70 2.04
CA GLU A 102 6.41 1.71 3.41
C GLU A 102 6.47 3.13 3.94
N ASN A 103 6.03 3.35 5.18
CA ASN A 103 6.17 4.61 5.89
C ASN A 103 6.55 4.34 7.35
N ALA A 104 7.22 5.28 8.01
CA ALA A 104 7.66 5.09 9.39
C ALA A 104 7.44 6.34 10.23
N VAL A 105 7.24 6.13 11.54
CA VAL A 105 7.10 7.19 12.54
C VAL A 105 7.77 6.80 13.85
N THR A 106 8.39 7.78 14.51
CA THR A 106 8.91 7.60 15.87
C THR A 106 7.82 7.90 16.89
N VAL A 107 7.59 6.98 17.82
CA VAL A 107 6.63 7.14 18.91
C VAL A 107 7.36 7.00 20.25
N GLN A 108 7.10 7.92 21.18
CA GLN A 108 7.63 7.86 22.53
C GLN A 108 6.49 7.49 23.48
N VAL A 109 6.62 6.34 24.13
CA VAL A 109 5.70 5.88 25.18
C VAL A 109 6.29 6.25 26.53
N THR A 110 5.57 7.04 27.32
CA THR A 110 6.01 7.55 28.63
C THR A 110 5.21 6.96 29.77
#